data_AF-A0A2I0AIY9-F1
#
_entry.id   AF-A0A2I0AIY9-F1
#
_cell.length_a   1.000
_cell.length_b   1.000
_cell.length_c   1.000
_cell.angle_alpha   90.00
_cell.angle_beta   90.00
_cell.angle_gamma   90.00
#
_symmetry.space_group_name_H-M   'P 1'
#
loop_
_entity.id
_entity.type
_entity.pdbx_description
1 polymer ?
#
loop_
_entity_poly.entity_id
_entity_poly.type
_entity_poly.pdbx_seq_one_letter_code
_entity_poly.pdbx_strand_id
1 'polypeptide(L)'
;MADLQLTMAMPGWSSPSSSGIDLFHFEEGGGCNVSLKDLDMNRPAREAEEEFQAGSAEEVEEDDGDGGHRQKKLRLSKEQSRLLEESFRQNHTLNPKQKEALAAKLGLRARQVEVWFQNRRARTKLKQTEMECEYLKRCFGSLTEENRRLQREVEELRAMRVAPPTVISPVTRRPIAASALTMCPRCQRFTTAAPPRRPPSAAT
;
A
#
# COMPACT_ATOMS: atom_id res chain seq x y z
N MET A 1 6.94 -11.63 29.94
CA MET A 1 6.94 -11.01 28.61
C MET A 1 5.58 -11.31 28.02
N ALA A 2 4.68 -10.33 28.01
CA ALA A 2 3.31 -10.54 27.54
C ALA A 2 3.25 -10.34 26.03
N ASP A 3 2.82 -11.39 25.32
CA ASP A 3 2.50 -11.37 23.90
C ASP A 3 1.26 -10.50 23.66
N LEU A 4 1.45 -9.34 23.02
CA LEU A 4 0.36 -8.51 22.51
C LEU A 4 0.04 -8.98 21.09
N GLN A 5 -0.93 -9.89 20.96
CA GLN A 5 -1.55 -10.19 19.66
C GLN A 5 -2.36 -8.97 19.22
N LEU A 6 -1.86 -8.25 18.23
CA LEU A 6 -2.54 -7.12 17.61
C LEU A 6 -3.54 -7.66 16.56
N THR A 7 -4.75 -8.02 16.99
CA THR A 7 -5.86 -8.32 16.09
C THR A 7 -6.32 -7.03 15.40
N MET A 8 -5.94 -6.85 14.14
CA MET A 8 -6.49 -5.80 13.28
C MET A 8 -7.86 -6.25 12.74
N ALA A 9 -8.93 -5.98 13.48
CA ALA A 9 -10.28 -6.00 12.94
C ALA A 9 -10.67 -4.58 12.51
N MET A 10 -10.99 -4.37 11.24
CA MET A 10 -11.58 -3.14 10.71
C MET A 10 -13.09 -3.34 10.59
N PRO A 11 -13.93 -2.73 11.45
CA PRO A 11 -15.37 -2.77 11.27
C PRO A 11 -15.79 -1.73 10.21
N GLY A 12 -16.45 -2.17 9.14
CA GLY A 12 -17.15 -1.29 8.20
C GLY A 12 -16.70 -1.28 6.74
N TRP A 13 -15.88 -2.24 6.29
CA TRP A 13 -15.62 -2.41 4.85
C TRP A 13 -16.78 -3.16 4.19
N SER A 14 -17.74 -2.43 3.64
CA SER A 14 -18.68 -2.97 2.65
C SER A 14 -18.17 -2.57 1.27
N SER A 15 -17.82 -3.55 0.44
CA SER A 15 -17.42 -3.33 -0.95
C SER A 15 -18.52 -2.60 -1.73
N PRO A 16 -18.22 -1.55 -2.52
CA PRO A 16 -19.22 -0.97 -3.40
C PRO A 16 -19.39 -1.85 -4.65
N SER A 17 -20.64 -2.17 -4.94
CA SER A 17 -21.07 -2.79 -6.19
C SER A 17 -20.81 -1.84 -7.36
N SER A 18 -20.20 -2.38 -8.41
CA SER A 18 -19.87 -1.70 -9.67
C SER A 18 -21.13 -1.24 -10.40
N SER A 19 -21.51 0.03 -10.29
CA SER A 19 -22.33 0.79 -11.26
C SER A 19 -22.49 2.24 -10.80
N GLY A 20 -22.07 3.22 -11.63
CA GLY A 20 -22.44 4.63 -11.47
C GLY A 20 -21.36 5.51 -10.85
N ILE A 21 -20.50 6.06 -11.69
CA ILE A 21 -19.65 7.21 -11.38
C ILE A 21 -20.51 8.47 -11.38
N ASP A 22 -20.83 8.99 -10.19
CA ASP A 22 -21.31 10.37 -10.04
C ASP A 22 -20.31 11.23 -9.28
N LEU A 23 -20.11 12.39 -9.88
CA LEU A 23 -19.15 13.45 -9.65
C LEU A 23 -19.33 14.08 -8.26
N PHE A 24 -18.37 13.84 -7.36
CA PHE A 24 -18.14 14.72 -6.21
C PHE A 24 -16.86 15.52 -6.42
N HIS A 25 -17.07 16.79 -6.76
CA HIS A 25 -16.07 17.84 -6.67
C HIS A 25 -15.86 18.15 -5.19
N PHE A 26 -14.69 17.79 -4.64
CA PHE A 26 -14.24 18.24 -3.33
C PHE A 26 -12.89 18.92 -3.55
N GLU A 27 -12.90 20.26 -3.51
CA GLU A 27 -11.68 21.06 -3.59
C GLU A 27 -10.94 21.10 -2.25
N GLU A 28 -9.64 20.80 -2.39
CA GLU A 28 -8.45 21.21 -1.65
C GLU A 28 -8.37 21.17 -0.12
N GLY A 29 -7.44 20.33 0.34
CA GLY A 29 -6.82 20.43 1.65
C GLY A 29 -5.65 19.45 1.82
N GLY A 30 -4.49 19.77 1.24
CA GLY A 30 -3.18 19.20 1.64
C GLY A 30 -2.83 17.81 1.10
N GLY A 31 -2.68 17.69 -0.22
CA GLY A 31 -2.17 16.47 -0.86
C GLY A 31 -0.66 16.35 -0.76
N CYS A 32 -0.17 15.26 -0.18
CA CYS A 32 1.20 14.81 -0.43
C CYS A 32 1.38 14.61 -1.94
N ASN A 33 2.29 15.37 -2.53
CA ASN A 33 2.59 15.32 -3.97
C ASN A 33 3.40 14.04 -4.28
N VAL A 34 2.74 12.88 -4.21
CA VAL A 34 3.24 11.64 -4.79
C VAL A 34 2.49 11.48 -6.11
N SER A 35 3.21 11.67 -7.22
CA SER A 35 2.60 11.71 -8.55
C SER A 35 1.87 10.39 -8.83
N LEU A 36 0.57 10.48 -9.18
CA LEU A 36 -0.29 9.36 -9.60
C LEU A 36 0.29 8.57 -10.80
N LYS A 37 1.30 9.12 -11.48
CA LYS A 37 2.02 8.48 -12.59
C LYS A 37 2.94 7.33 -12.15
N ASP A 38 3.24 7.22 -10.86
CA ASP A 38 3.99 6.10 -10.28
C ASP A 38 3.09 4.89 -9.93
N LEU A 39 1.77 5.00 -10.15
CA LEU A 39 0.79 3.96 -9.80
C LEU A 39 0.47 2.97 -10.92
N ASP A 40 1.17 3.03 -12.05
CA ASP A 40 1.01 2.02 -13.10
C ASP A 40 1.71 0.71 -12.72
N MET A 41 1.09 -0.02 -11.80
CA MET A 41 1.54 -1.32 -11.26
C MET A 41 1.49 -2.47 -12.27
N ASN A 42 0.96 -2.23 -13.49
CA ASN A 42 1.02 -3.17 -14.60
C ASN A 42 2.18 -2.87 -15.57
N ARG A 43 2.99 -1.85 -15.30
CA ARG A 43 4.14 -1.55 -16.14
C ARG A 43 5.23 -2.60 -15.89
N PRO A 44 5.63 -3.41 -16.90
CA PRO A 44 6.79 -4.27 -16.74
C PRO A 44 7.97 -3.39 -16.39
N ALA A 45 8.71 -3.76 -15.33
CA ALA A 45 9.90 -3.06 -14.88
C ALA A 45 10.77 -2.70 -16.09
N ARG A 46 10.77 -1.42 -16.49
CA ARG A 46 11.69 -0.92 -17.50
C ARG A 46 13.07 -1.04 -16.87
N GLU A 47 13.83 -1.95 -17.48
CA GLU A 47 15.24 -2.25 -17.34
C GLU A 47 16.01 -1.17 -16.57
N ALA A 48 16.17 -1.39 -15.26
CA ALA A 48 17.32 -0.87 -14.55
C ALA A 48 18.51 -1.71 -15.03
N GLU A 49 19.33 -1.07 -15.87
CA GLU A 49 20.58 -1.59 -16.39
C GLU A 49 21.54 -1.84 -15.23
N GLU A 50 21.50 -3.04 -14.65
CA GLU A 50 22.57 -3.53 -13.79
C GLU A 50 23.40 -4.56 -14.55
N GLU A 51 24.54 -4.08 -15.01
CA GLU A 51 25.72 -4.80 -15.45
C GLU A 51 26.00 -6.00 -14.53
N PHE A 52 25.73 -7.24 -14.98
CA PHE A 52 26.18 -8.43 -14.27
C PHE A 52 27.44 -8.99 -14.92
N GLN A 53 28.52 -8.83 -14.17
CA GLN A 53 29.90 -9.14 -14.49
C GLN A 53 30.08 -10.61 -14.89
N ALA A 54 30.79 -10.78 -16.00
CA ALA A 54 31.17 -12.06 -16.57
C ALA A 54 32.11 -12.84 -15.64
N GLY A 55 31.67 -14.03 -15.21
CA GLY A 55 32.59 -15.04 -14.69
C GLY A 55 33.41 -15.64 -15.84
N SER A 56 34.72 -15.48 -15.75
CA SER A 56 35.76 -15.94 -16.69
C SER A 56 35.76 -17.46 -16.94
N ALA A 57 36.33 -17.82 -18.08
CA ALA A 57 36.40 -19.11 -18.78
C ALA A 57 37.03 -20.27 -17.98
N GLU A 58 36.72 -21.52 -18.37
CA GLU A 58 37.63 -22.51 -19.01
C GLU A 58 36.79 -23.73 -19.49
N GLU A 59 37.40 -24.56 -20.33
CA GLU A 59 36.83 -25.42 -21.38
C GLU A 59 36.16 -26.76 -20.96
N VAL A 60 35.33 -27.25 -21.89
CA VAL A 60 34.90 -28.61 -22.33
C VAL A 60 35.00 -29.81 -21.37
N GLU A 61 33.96 -30.66 -21.33
CA GLU A 61 33.98 -32.10 -21.70
C GLU A 61 32.56 -32.71 -21.55
N GLU A 62 32.15 -33.48 -22.56
CA GLU A 62 30.98 -34.37 -22.55
C GLU A 62 31.28 -35.58 -21.65
N ASP A 63 30.32 -36.01 -20.84
CA ASP A 63 30.35 -37.35 -20.24
C ASP A 63 28.92 -37.86 -20.03
N ASP A 64 28.64 -38.98 -20.71
CA ASP A 64 27.43 -39.78 -20.65
C ASP A 64 27.62 -40.78 -19.49
N GLY A 65 26.90 -40.59 -18.39
CA GLY A 65 27.11 -41.38 -17.17
C GLY A 65 25.97 -41.29 -16.18
N ASP A 66 25.14 -42.34 -16.19
CA ASP A 66 24.12 -42.68 -15.21
C ASP A 66 24.67 -42.73 -13.76
N GLY A 67 23.86 -42.30 -12.78
CA GLY A 67 24.14 -42.49 -11.35
C GLY A 67 24.15 -41.23 -10.48
N GLY A 68 23.03 -40.96 -9.80
CA GLY A 68 22.97 -40.13 -8.58
C GLY A 68 22.70 -38.64 -8.80
N HIS A 69 21.42 -38.25 -8.86
CA HIS A 69 20.94 -36.87 -9.07
C HIS A 69 21.21 -35.92 -7.88
N ARG A 70 22.48 -35.61 -7.60
CA ARG A 70 22.84 -34.26 -7.16
C ARG A 70 23.19 -33.49 -8.43
N GLN A 71 22.19 -32.89 -9.07
CA GLN A 71 22.39 -32.18 -10.33
C GLN A 71 23.48 -31.11 -10.14
N LYS A 72 24.63 -31.34 -10.77
CA LYS A 72 25.70 -30.36 -10.91
C LYS A 72 25.04 -29.08 -11.45
N LYS A 73 25.20 -27.97 -10.74
CA LYS A 73 24.63 -26.67 -11.12
C LYS A 73 25.09 -26.36 -12.55
N LEU A 74 24.16 -26.22 -13.48
CA LEU A 74 24.48 -25.84 -14.86
C LEU A 74 25.19 -24.49 -14.85
N ARG A 75 26.44 -24.46 -15.31
CA ARG A 75 27.17 -23.23 -15.58
C ARG A 75 26.99 -22.92 -17.06
N LEU A 76 26.32 -21.81 -17.35
CA LEU A 76 26.14 -21.31 -18.71
C LEU A 76 27.35 -20.45 -19.08
N SER A 77 27.80 -20.55 -20.33
CA SER A 77 28.76 -19.60 -20.90
C SER A 77 28.18 -18.18 -20.91
N LYS A 78 29.06 -17.17 -20.96
CA LYS A 78 28.66 -15.76 -21.09
C LYS A 78 27.80 -15.54 -22.34
N GLU A 79 28.18 -16.15 -23.46
CA GLU A 79 27.42 -16.02 -24.71
C GLU A 79 26.06 -16.72 -24.64
N GLN A 80 25.99 -17.90 -24.01
CA GLN A 80 24.72 -18.59 -23.79
C GLN A 80 23.78 -17.75 -22.92
N SER A 81 24.31 -17.15 -21.85
CA SER A 81 23.54 -16.28 -20.95
C SER A 81 23.02 -15.03 -21.69
N ARG A 82 23.88 -14.40 -22.50
CA ARG A 82 23.51 -13.23 -23.32
C ARG A 82 22.34 -13.51 -24.25
N LEU A 83 22.39 -14.63 -24.97
CA LEU A 83 21.33 -15.03 -25.91
C LEU A 83 20.03 -15.42 -25.21
N LEU A 84 20.11 -16.06 -24.03
CA LEU A 84 18.93 -16.34 -23.20
C LEU A 84 18.26 -15.05 -22.71
N GLU A 85 19.04 -14.07 -22.28
CA GLU A 85 18.54 -12.76 -21.87
C GLU A 85 17.92 -11.97 -23.01
N GLU A 86 18.57 -11.95 -24.19
CA GLU A 86 18.02 -11.31 -25.38
C GLU A 86 16.68 -11.93 -25.80
N SER A 87 16.61 -13.26 -25.82
CA SER A 87 15.35 -13.97 -26.11
C SER A 87 14.30 -13.68 -25.05
N PHE A 88 14.68 -13.61 -23.77
CA PHE A 88 13.76 -13.30 -22.68
C PHE A 88 13.20 -11.88 -22.79
N ARG A 89 14.03 -10.90 -23.16
CA ARG A 89 13.60 -9.50 -23.37
C ARG A 89 12.54 -9.38 -24.47
N GLN A 90 12.65 -10.21 -25.52
CA GLN A 90 11.66 -10.24 -26.60
C GLN A 90 10.38 -10.96 -26.17
N ASN A 91 10.49 -12.04 -25.41
CA ASN A 91 9.34 -12.80 -24.92
C ASN A 91 9.64 -13.51 -23.60
N HIS A 92 8.92 -13.14 -22.54
CA HIS A 92 9.09 -13.67 -21.19
C HIS A 92 8.57 -15.12 -21.03
N THR A 93 7.83 -15.61 -22.03
CA THR A 93 7.23 -16.96 -22.08
C THR A 93 7.55 -17.66 -23.41
N LEU A 94 8.36 -18.71 -23.36
CA LEU A 94 8.71 -19.47 -24.56
C LEU A 94 7.59 -20.43 -24.98
N ASN A 95 7.24 -20.39 -26.28
CA ASN A 95 6.46 -21.46 -26.90
C ASN A 95 7.32 -22.73 -27.09
N PRO A 96 6.73 -23.94 -27.17
CA PRO A 96 7.49 -25.18 -27.32
C PRO A 96 8.48 -25.17 -28.50
N LYS A 97 8.04 -24.70 -29.68
CA LYS A 97 8.90 -24.58 -30.87
C LYS A 97 10.06 -23.59 -30.68
N GLN A 98 9.81 -22.47 -30.01
CA GLN A 98 10.86 -21.47 -29.72
C GLN A 98 11.86 -22.02 -28.70
N LYS A 99 11.38 -22.76 -27.69
CA LYS A 99 12.22 -23.45 -26.72
C LYS A 99 13.16 -24.44 -27.40
N GLU A 100 12.64 -25.27 -28.31
CA GLU A 100 13.46 -26.24 -29.06
C GLU A 100 14.48 -25.54 -29.97
N ALA A 101 14.07 -24.51 -30.71
CA ALA A 101 14.98 -23.75 -31.56
C ALA A 101 16.09 -23.06 -30.76
N LEU A 102 15.76 -22.47 -29.61
CA LEU A 102 16.73 -21.82 -28.74
C LEU A 102 17.67 -22.84 -28.08
N ALA A 103 17.15 -23.98 -27.67
CA ALA A 103 17.95 -25.09 -27.13
C ALA A 103 18.98 -25.59 -28.15
N ALA A 104 18.54 -25.82 -29.40
CA ALA A 104 19.42 -26.21 -30.49
C ALA A 104 20.49 -25.15 -30.79
N LYS A 105 20.11 -23.87 -30.86
CA LYS A 105 21.04 -22.74 -31.10
C LYS A 105 22.12 -22.63 -30.02
N LEU A 106 21.78 -22.96 -28.77
CA LEU A 106 22.67 -22.81 -27.61
C LEU A 106 23.46 -24.08 -27.26
N GLY A 107 23.18 -25.21 -27.92
CA GLY A 107 23.73 -26.52 -27.53
C GLY A 107 23.27 -26.96 -26.13
N LEU A 108 22.05 -26.61 -25.74
CA LEU A 108 21.49 -26.92 -24.42
C LEU A 108 20.30 -27.88 -24.56
N ARG A 109 19.96 -28.60 -23.48
CA ARG A 109 18.72 -29.35 -23.41
C ARG A 109 17.53 -28.40 -23.27
N ALA A 110 16.41 -28.70 -23.94
CA ALA A 110 15.18 -27.90 -23.85
C ALA A 110 14.72 -27.67 -22.40
N ARG A 111 14.92 -28.66 -21.52
CA ARG A 111 14.64 -28.53 -20.08
C ARG A 111 15.51 -27.48 -19.39
N GLN A 112 16.78 -27.34 -19.75
CA GLN A 112 17.67 -26.34 -19.17
C GLN A 112 17.22 -24.92 -19.53
N VAL A 113 16.82 -24.71 -20.78
CA VAL A 113 16.23 -23.45 -21.25
C VAL A 113 14.94 -23.15 -20.48
N GLU A 114 14.05 -24.14 -20.33
CA GLU A 114 12.81 -23.99 -19.56
C GLU A 114 13.04 -23.59 -18.10
N VAL A 115 13.93 -24.31 -17.40
CA VAL A 115 14.27 -24.01 -16.00
C VAL A 115 14.93 -22.64 -15.88
N TRP A 116 15.77 -22.25 -16.84
CA TRP A 116 16.36 -20.92 -16.86
C TRP A 116 15.28 -19.83 -16.95
N PHE A 117 14.31 -19.98 -17.86
CA PHE A 117 13.19 -19.03 -18.00
C PHE A 117 12.31 -18.98 -16.74
N GLN A 118 12.04 -20.12 -16.11
CA GLN A 118 11.32 -20.19 -14.84
C GLN A 118 12.06 -19.44 -13.73
N ASN A 119 13.36 -19.71 -13.57
CA ASN A 119 14.21 -19.04 -12.57
C ASN A 119 14.32 -17.54 -12.85
N ARG A 120 14.44 -17.14 -14.11
CA ARG A 120 14.48 -15.73 -14.50
C ARG A 120 13.18 -15.02 -14.10
N ARG A 121 12.02 -15.57 -14.43
CA ARG A 121 10.71 -15.02 -14.00
C ARG A 121 10.57 -14.98 -12.48
N ALA A 122 10.98 -16.04 -11.79
CA ALA A 122 10.93 -16.08 -10.32
C ALA A 122 11.77 -14.97 -9.68
N ARG A 123 13.00 -14.75 -10.17
CA ARG A 123 13.87 -13.67 -9.71
C ARG A 123 13.31 -12.29 -10.02
N THR A 124 12.75 -12.08 -11.21
CA THR A 124 12.09 -10.81 -11.56
C THR A 124 10.92 -10.53 -10.62
N LYS A 125 10.07 -11.54 -10.37
CA LYS A 125 8.95 -11.40 -9.44
C LYS A 125 9.41 -11.12 -8.02
N LEU A 126 10.46 -11.81 -7.56
CA LEU A 126 11.03 -11.57 -6.23
C LEU A 126 11.53 -10.13 -6.08
N LYS A 127 12.37 -9.65 -7.02
CA LYS A 127 12.84 -8.25 -7.03
C LYS A 127 11.67 -7.27 -7.01
N GLN A 128 10.64 -7.53 -7.81
CA GLN A 128 9.44 -6.70 -7.84
C GLN A 128 8.75 -6.65 -6.47
N THR A 129 8.51 -7.80 -5.84
CA THR A 129 7.87 -7.86 -4.51
C THR A 129 8.72 -7.21 -3.41
N GLU A 130 10.05 -7.28 -3.51
CA GLU A 130 10.96 -6.61 -2.58
C GLU A 130 10.82 -5.08 -2.70
N MET A 131 10.80 -4.55 -3.92
CA MET A 131 10.57 -3.12 -4.15
C MET A 131 9.19 -2.66 -3.66
N GLU A 132 8.14 -3.43 -3.93
CA GLU A 132 6.77 -3.15 -3.46
C GLU A 132 6.71 -3.10 -1.92
N CYS A 133 7.39 -4.04 -1.26
CA CYS A 133 7.47 -4.09 0.20
C CYS A 133 8.16 -2.83 0.75
N GLU A 134 9.29 -2.42 0.16
CA GLU A 134 9.99 -1.20 0.55
C GLU A 134 9.15 0.06 0.31
N TYR A 135 8.44 0.14 -0.81
CA TYR A 135 7.52 1.24 -1.08
C TYR A 135 6.41 1.33 -0.02
N LEU A 136 5.73 0.21 0.25
CA LEU A 136 4.65 0.15 1.24
C LEU A 136 5.14 0.51 2.65
N LYS A 137 6.34 0.07 3.04
CA LYS A 137 6.96 0.46 4.32
C LYS A 137 7.15 1.98 4.42
N ARG A 138 7.63 2.63 3.34
CA ARG A 138 7.80 4.08 3.30
C ARG A 138 6.47 4.82 3.42
N CYS A 139 5.45 4.38 2.68
CA CYS A 139 4.11 4.94 2.76
C CYS A 139 3.52 4.78 4.17
N PHE A 140 3.66 3.61 4.77
CA PHE A 140 3.20 3.36 6.14
C PHE A 140 3.88 4.28 7.15
N GLY A 141 5.21 4.46 7.03
CA GLY A 141 5.96 5.39 7.89
C GLY A 141 5.46 6.82 7.76
N SER A 142 5.25 7.31 6.54
CA SER A 142 4.73 8.65 6.29
C SER A 142 3.32 8.83 6.83
N LEU A 143 2.40 7.89 6.58
CA LEU A 143 1.03 7.94 7.09
C LEU A 143 1.00 7.88 8.62
N THR A 144 1.90 7.12 9.24
CA THR A 144 2.01 7.05 10.69
C THR A 144 2.43 8.40 11.27
N GLU A 145 3.40 9.07 10.66
CA GLU A 145 3.84 10.40 11.13
C GLU A 145 2.75 11.46 10.93
N GLU A 146 2.09 11.45 9.78
CA GLU A 146 0.95 12.34 9.51
C GLU A 146 -0.20 12.11 10.50
N ASN A 147 -0.52 10.84 10.82
CA ASN A 147 -1.54 10.52 11.81
C ASN A 147 -1.14 11.02 13.21
N ARG A 148 0.12 10.86 13.61
CA ARG A 148 0.64 11.42 14.87
C ARG A 148 0.59 12.95 14.89
N ARG A 149 0.88 13.62 13.76
CA ARG A 149 0.77 15.08 13.65
C ARG A 149 -0.68 15.52 13.84
N LEU A 150 -1.61 14.92 13.11
CA LEU A 150 -3.03 15.23 13.20
C LEU A 150 -3.59 14.94 14.59
N GLN A 151 -3.16 13.86 15.26
CA GLN A 151 -3.55 13.58 16.64
C GLN A 151 -3.11 14.69 17.59
N ARG A 152 -1.87 15.19 17.47
CA ARG A 152 -1.39 16.34 18.25
C ARG A 152 -2.21 17.60 17.98
N GLU A 153 -2.49 17.91 16.72
CA GLU A 153 -3.35 19.05 16.35
C GLU A 153 -4.77 18.91 16.93
N VAL A 154 -5.34 17.70 16.89
CA VAL A 154 -6.66 17.41 17.48
C VAL A 154 -6.65 17.59 18.99
N GLU A 155 -5.61 17.11 19.69
CA GLU A 155 -5.45 17.28 21.13
C GLU A 155 -5.28 18.76 21.51
N GLU A 156 -4.45 19.50 20.76
CA GLU A 156 -4.25 20.92 20.95
C GLU A 156 -5.55 21.70 20.75
N LEU A 157 -6.29 21.44 19.68
CA LEU A 157 -7.59 22.05 19.42
C LEU A 157 -8.62 21.68 20.49
N ARG A 158 -8.59 20.45 21.02
CA ARG A 158 -9.44 20.03 22.14
C ARG A 158 -9.07 20.76 23.44
N ALA A 159 -7.78 20.98 23.70
CA ALA A 159 -7.31 21.74 24.84
C ALA A 159 -7.59 23.24 24.71
N MET A 160 -7.49 23.79 23.49
CA MET A 160 -7.84 25.17 23.14
C MET A 160 -9.35 25.42 23.08
N ARG A 161 -10.21 24.40 23.22
CA ARG A 161 -11.65 24.64 23.44
C ARG A 161 -11.81 25.40 24.76
N VAL A 162 -11.80 26.72 24.63
CA VAL A 162 -12.26 27.69 25.61
C VAL A 162 -13.62 27.22 26.11
N ALA A 163 -13.84 27.32 27.43
CA ALA A 163 -15.12 26.99 28.05
C ALA A 163 -16.28 27.48 27.17
N PRO A 164 -17.37 26.70 27.01
CA PRO A 164 -18.47 27.04 26.10
C PRO A 164 -18.81 28.52 26.25
N PRO A 165 -18.81 29.32 25.17
CA PRO A 165 -18.91 30.77 25.28
C PRO A 165 -20.05 31.11 26.21
N THR A 166 -19.75 31.73 27.36
CA THR A 166 -20.77 32.05 28.35
C THR A 166 -21.26 33.46 28.11
N VAL A 167 -22.58 33.64 28.14
CA VAL A 167 -23.21 34.95 28.14
C VAL A 167 -23.80 35.23 29.52
N ILE A 168 -23.88 36.50 29.93
CA ILE A 168 -24.54 36.87 31.19
C ILE A 168 -26.05 36.80 30.97
N SER A 169 -26.74 35.95 31.74
CA SER A 169 -28.20 35.85 31.71
C SER A 169 -28.83 37.20 32.13
N PRO A 170 -29.75 37.78 31.34
CA PRO A 170 -30.42 39.03 31.72
C PRO A 170 -31.37 38.84 32.92
N VAL A 171 -31.82 37.61 33.19
CA VAL A 171 -32.75 37.29 34.27
C VAL A 171 -32.02 37.03 35.59
N THR A 172 -30.99 36.18 35.55
CA THR A 172 -30.29 35.74 36.77
C THR A 172 -28.98 36.47 37.02
N ARG A 173 -28.51 37.29 36.07
CA ARG A 173 -27.18 37.95 36.06
C ARG A 173 -26.00 37.01 36.29
N ARG A 174 -26.18 35.71 36.00
CA ARG A 174 -25.14 34.68 36.10
C ARG A 174 -24.67 34.25 34.71
N PRO A 175 -23.41 33.79 34.57
CA PRO A 175 -22.92 33.20 33.34
C PRO A 175 -23.73 31.94 32.99
N ILE A 176 -24.22 31.85 31.76
CA ILE A 176 -24.89 30.67 31.20
C ILE A 176 -24.21 30.30 29.88
N ALA A 177 -24.15 29.01 29.54
CA ALA A 177 -23.59 28.57 28.27
C ALA A 177 -24.40 29.13 27.10
N ALA A 178 -23.75 29.68 26.07
CA ALA A 178 -24.43 30.23 24.88
C ALA A 178 -25.24 29.16 24.13
N SER A 179 -24.86 27.88 24.24
CA SER A 179 -25.64 26.75 23.71
C SER A 179 -27.01 26.58 24.38
N ALA A 180 -27.22 27.14 25.57
CA ALA A 180 -28.53 27.17 26.24
C ALA A 180 -29.44 28.30 25.74
N LEU A 181 -28.93 29.21 24.88
CA LEU A 181 -29.75 30.19 24.19
C LEU A 181 -30.43 29.55 22.98
N THR A 182 -31.75 29.50 22.99
CA THR A 182 -32.55 29.09 21.85
C THR A 182 -33.29 30.30 21.31
N MET A 183 -33.11 30.58 20.02
CA MET A 183 -33.80 31.67 19.34
C MET A 183 -35.19 31.20 18.88
N CYS A 184 -36.24 31.93 19.24
CA CYS A 184 -37.58 31.61 18.80
C CYS A 184 -37.79 32.10 17.35
N PRO A 185 -38.06 31.22 16.37
CA PRO A 185 -38.17 31.62 14.97
C PRO A 185 -39.37 32.53 14.67
N ARG A 186 -40.36 32.60 15.57
CA ARG A 186 -41.59 33.39 15.38
C ARG A 186 -41.47 34.85 15.83
N CYS A 187 -40.59 35.15 16.78
CA CYS A 187 -40.42 36.50 17.33
C CYS A 187 -38.96 36.95 17.44
N GLN A 188 -38.02 36.13 16.96
CA GLN A 188 -36.56 36.36 16.97
C GLN A 188 -35.96 36.67 18.35
N ARG A 189 -36.67 36.38 19.44
CA ARG A 189 -36.15 36.56 20.80
C ARG A 189 -35.31 35.37 21.24
N PHE A 190 -34.23 35.67 21.94
CA PHE A 190 -33.41 34.68 22.63
C PHE A 190 -34.07 34.24 23.94
N THR A 191 -34.24 32.94 24.12
CA THR A 191 -34.78 32.33 25.34
C THR A 191 -33.76 31.35 25.92
N THR A 192 -33.70 31.22 27.24
CA THR A 192 -32.81 30.25 27.90
C THR A 192 -33.58 28.95 28.14
N ALA A 193 -33.06 27.81 27.67
CA ALA A 193 -33.65 26.51 27.99
C ALA A 193 -33.63 26.28 29.51
N ALA A 194 -34.80 26.13 30.13
CA ALA A 194 -34.92 25.83 31.55
C ALA A 194 -34.53 24.36 31.82
N PRO A 195 -33.82 24.04 32.91
CA PRO A 195 -33.50 22.66 33.24
C PRO A 195 -34.80 21.86 33.48
N PRO A 196 -34.83 20.54 33.17
CA PRO A 196 -36.01 19.72 33.37
C PRO A 196 -36.41 19.76 34.84
N ARG A 197 -37.65 20.19 35.11
CA ARG A 197 -38.22 20.19 36.47
C ARG A 197 -38.28 18.74 36.95
N ARG A 198 -37.52 18.42 37.99
CA ARG A 198 -37.62 17.14 38.72
C ARG A 198 -39.03 17.03 39.30
N PRO A 199 -39.74 15.89 39.12
CA PRO A 199 -41.09 15.74 39.66
C PRO A 199 -41.04 15.74 41.20
N PRO A 200 -42.07 16.27 41.88
CA PRO A 200 -42.11 16.33 43.34
C PRO A 200 -42.15 14.91 43.92
N SER A 201 -41.23 14.62 44.85
CA SER A 201 -41.33 13.44 45.71
C SER A 201 -42.61 13.54 46.53
N ALA A 202 -43.52 12.59 46.33
CA ALA A 202 -44.64 12.37 47.24
C ALA A 202 -44.06 11.95 48.61
N ALA A 203 -44.18 12.82 49.60
CA ALA A 203 -44.00 12.46 51.00
C ALA A 203 -45.37 12.02 51.53
N THR A 204 -45.44 10.81 52.08
CA THR A 204 -46.50 10.31 52.96
C THR A 204 -46.11 10.61 54.39
#